data_AF-A0A7K9EGB5-F1
#
_entry.id   AF-A0A7K9EGB5-F1
#
_cell.length_a   1.000
_cell.length_b   1.000
_cell.length_c   1.000
_cell.angle_alpha   90.00
_cell.angle_beta   90.00
_cell.angle_gamma   90.00
#
_symmetry.space_group_name_H-M   'P 1'
#
loop_
_entity.id
_entity.type
_entity.pdbx_description
1 polymer ?
#
loop_
_entity_poly.entity_id
_entity_poly.type
_entity_poly.pdbx_seq_one_letter_code
_entity_poly.pdbx_strand_id
1 'polypeptide(L)'
;LFCLSGEVTEEEKNLSRTLMKYWANFARNGNPNGEGLVEWPSYNLNEEYLEINLKQKKARKLKEEKVDFWRKVMSEKTNNGRVENKKVNSEL
;
A
#
# COMPACT_ATOMS: atom_id res chain seq x y z
N LEU A 1 -17.78 -1.39 9.28
CA LEU A 1 -18.27 -0.09 9.78
C LEU A 1 -17.59 1.01 8.97
N PHE A 2 -18.22 1.48 7.88
CA PHE A 2 -17.75 2.64 7.10
C PHE A 2 -18.96 3.24 6.40
N CYS A 3 -19.75 4.00 7.15
CA CYS A 3 -20.83 4.85 6.64
C CYS A 3 -20.77 6.15 7.44
N LEU A 4 -20.01 7.13 6.94
CA LEU A 4 -20.04 8.50 7.43
C LEU A 4 -21.12 9.24 6.63
N SER A 5 -22.32 9.35 7.22
CA SER A 5 -23.26 10.48 7.12
C SER A 5 -23.40 11.24 5.79
N GLY A 6 -23.43 10.53 4.66
CA GLY A 6 -23.76 11.06 3.34
C GLY A 6 -24.47 9.97 2.52
N GLU A 7 -25.36 10.35 1.61
CA GLU A 7 -25.98 9.40 0.69
C GLU A 7 -24.88 8.71 -0.12
N VAL A 8 -24.77 7.39 0.04
CA VAL A 8 -23.81 6.58 -0.72
C VAL A 8 -24.27 6.53 -2.18
N THR A 9 -23.45 7.05 -3.07
CA THR A 9 -23.68 7.03 -4.51
C THR A 9 -23.71 5.60 -5.04
N GLU A 10 -24.36 5.38 -6.19
CA GLU A 10 -24.44 4.03 -6.76
C GLU A 10 -23.05 3.55 -7.22
N GLU A 11 -22.19 4.47 -7.63
CA GLU A 11 -20.78 4.23 -7.95
C GLU A 11 -20.00 3.71 -6.73
N GLU A 12 -20.23 4.29 -5.54
CA GLU A 12 -19.60 3.83 -4.30
C GLU A 12 -20.13 2.46 -3.85
N LYS A 13 -21.43 2.18 -4.04
CA LYS A 13 -21.98 0.84 -3.80
C LYS A 13 -21.36 -0.19 -4.74
N ASN A 14 -21.18 0.16 -6.01
CA ASN A 14 -20.52 -0.70 -6.99
C ASN A 14 -19.03 -0.91 -6.66
N LEU A 15 -18.33 0.14 -6.24
CA LEU A 15 -16.96 0.03 -5.72
C LEU A 15 -16.89 -0.94 -4.53
N SER A 16 -17.80 -0.81 -3.56
CA SER A 16 -17.88 -1.72 -2.40
C SER A 16 -18.10 -3.18 -2.82
N ARG A 17 -19.03 -3.44 -3.75
CA ARG A 17 -19.25 -4.78 -4.31
C ARG A 17 -18.00 -5.35 -4.98
N THR A 18 -17.29 -4.53 -5.75
CA THR A 18 -16.03 -4.89 -6.41
C THR A 18 -14.95 -5.24 -5.37
N LEU A 19 -14.79 -4.43 -4.32
CA LEU A 19 -13.84 -4.70 -3.23
C LEU A 19 -14.15 -6.00 -2.49
N MET A 20 -15.42 -6.23 -2.15
CA MET A 20 -15.83 -7.47 -1.50
C MET A 20 -15.49 -8.70 -2.35
N LYS A 21 -15.64 -8.63 -3.68
CA LYS A 21 -15.23 -9.71 -4.58
C LYS A 21 -13.72 -9.97 -4.54
N TYR A 22 -12.88 -8.94 -4.65
CA TYR A 22 -11.43 -9.12 -4.55
C TYR A 22 -11.04 -9.79 -3.22
N TRP A 23 -11.57 -9.31 -2.10
CA TRP A 23 -11.26 -9.85 -0.78
C TRP A 23 -11.78 -11.28 -0.58
N ALA A 24 -12.98 -11.59 -1.08
CA ALA A 24 -13.53 -12.95 -1.01
C ALA A 24 -12.71 -13.95 -1.83
N ASN A 25 -12.27 -13.56 -3.04
CA ASN A 25 -11.39 -14.38 -3.87
C ASN A 25 -10.05 -14.61 -3.18
N PHE A 26 -9.42 -13.53 -2.68
CA PHE A 26 -8.16 -13.60 -1.97
C PHE A 26 -8.25 -14.51 -0.73
N ALA A 27 -9.31 -14.39 0.08
CA ALA A 27 -9.52 -15.24 1.24
C ALA A 27 -9.71 -16.73 0.88
N ARG A 28 -10.26 -17.02 -0.31
CA ARG A 28 -10.51 -18.40 -0.75
C ARG A 28 -9.27 -19.11 -1.29
N ASN A 29 -8.43 -18.43 -2.06
CA ASN A 29 -7.34 -19.07 -2.80
C ASN A 29 -6.02 -18.27 -2.86
N GLY A 30 -5.93 -17.15 -2.15
CA GLY A 30 -4.76 -16.26 -2.15
C GLY A 30 -4.62 -15.38 -3.40
N ASN A 31 -5.55 -15.46 -4.35
CA ASN A 31 -5.57 -14.67 -5.58
C ASN A 31 -6.84 -13.79 -5.61
N PRO A 32 -6.73 -12.45 -5.60
CA PRO A 32 -7.89 -11.57 -5.59
C PRO A 32 -8.66 -11.58 -6.93
N ASN A 33 -8.05 -12.04 -8.02
CA ASN A 33 -8.59 -11.93 -9.37
C ASN A 33 -9.80 -12.86 -9.62
N GLY A 34 -10.66 -12.46 -10.56
CA GLY A 34 -11.85 -13.21 -10.95
C GLY A 34 -12.59 -12.55 -12.13
N GLU A 35 -13.63 -13.21 -12.63
CA GLU A 35 -14.39 -12.72 -13.78
C GLU A 35 -15.04 -11.36 -13.50
N GLY A 36 -14.97 -10.46 -14.49
CA GLY A 36 -15.54 -9.11 -14.41
C GLY A 36 -14.77 -8.14 -13.50
N LEU A 37 -13.59 -8.52 -13.01
CA LEU A 37 -12.69 -7.65 -12.24
C LEU A 37 -11.54 -7.18 -13.12
N VAL A 38 -11.04 -5.97 -12.84
CA VAL A 38 -9.75 -5.53 -13.37
C VAL A 38 -8.67 -6.40 -12.75
N GLU A 39 -7.67 -6.78 -13.54
CA GLU A 39 -6.56 -7.57 -13.01
C GLU A 39 -5.82 -6.79 -11.91
N TRP A 40 -5.73 -7.39 -10.73
CA TRP A 40 -4.88 -6.97 -9.64
C TRP A 40 -3.54 -7.68 -9.75
N PRO A 41 -2.46 -6.97 -10.17
CA PRO A 41 -1.16 -7.59 -10.37
C PRO A 41 -0.54 -8.01 -9.03
N SER A 42 0.16 -9.15 -9.04
CA SER A 42 0.96 -9.56 -7.88
C SER A 42 2.12 -8.59 -7.69
N TYR A 43 2.34 -8.18 -6.44
CA TYR A 43 3.45 -7.29 -6.13
C TYR A 43 4.79 -8.02 -6.28
N ASN A 44 5.62 -7.56 -7.21
CA ASN A 44 6.91 -8.14 -7.57
C ASN A 44 7.97 -7.03 -7.76
N LEU A 45 9.11 -7.34 -8.39
CA LEU A 45 10.18 -6.36 -8.64
C LEU A 45 9.77 -5.16 -9.52
N ASN A 46 8.69 -5.27 -10.28
CA ASN A 46 8.11 -4.17 -11.05
C ASN A 46 7.22 -3.24 -10.18
N GLU A 47 6.99 -3.62 -8.92
CA GLU A 47 6.21 -2.87 -7.93
C GLU A 47 4.81 -2.47 -8.41
N GLU A 48 4.17 -3.36 -9.18
CA GLU A 48 2.83 -3.14 -9.71
C GLU A 48 1.77 -3.25 -8.61
N TYR A 49 0.77 -2.40 -8.67
CA TYR A 49 -0.34 -2.37 -7.72
C TYR A 49 -1.65 -1.96 -8.42
N LEU A 50 -2.77 -2.21 -7.74
CA LEU A 50 -4.08 -1.77 -8.18
C LEU A 50 -4.47 -0.47 -7.46
N GLU A 51 -4.77 0.57 -8.22
CA GLU A 51 -5.43 1.78 -7.73
C GLU A 51 -6.91 1.49 -7.49
N ILE A 52 -7.31 1.56 -6.23
CA ILE A 52 -8.70 1.40 -5.81
C ILE A 52 -9.34 2.79 -5.76
N ASN A 53 -9.96 3.18 -6.87
CA ASN A 53 -10.81 4.36 -7.01
C ASN A 53 -12.15 3.93 -7.64
N LEU A 54 -13.05 4.87 -7.95
CA LEU A 54 -14.30 4.57 -8.68
C LEU A 54 -14.06 3.75 -9.96
N LYS A 55 -12.93 4.02 -10.63
CA LYS A 55 -12.41 3.19 -11.72
C LYS A 55 -11.08 2.60 -11.31
N GLN A 56 -10.98 1.27 -11.32
CA GLN A 56 -9.75 0.58 -10.94
C GLN A 56 -8.74 0.63 -12.08
N LYS A 57 -7.46 0.84 -11.73
CA LYS A 57 -6.37 0.97 -12.71
C LYS A 57 -5.10 0.31 -12.17
N LYS A 58 -4.36 -0.35 -13.06
CA LYS A 58 -3.00 -0.82 -12.75
C LYS A 58 -2.01 0.33 -12.79
N ALA A 59 -1.16 0.40 -11.77
CA ALA A 59 -0.09 1.36 -11.66
C ALA A 59 1.16 0.67 -11.08
N ARG A 60 2.26 1.41 -10.95
CA ARG A 60 3.55 0.89 -10.48
C ARG A 60 4.26 1.91 -9.61
N LYS A 61 5.18 1.45 -8.76
CA LYS A 61 6.10 2.29 -7.97
C LYS A 61 5.36 3.29 -7.07
N LEU A 62 4.48 2.76 -6.22
CA LEU A 62 3.63 3.56 -5.35
C LEU A 62 4.46 4.46 -4.42
N LYS A 63 4.36 5.78 -4.62
CA LYS A 63 5.01 6.82 -3.80
C LYS A 63 6.55 6.66 -3.71
N GLU A 64 7.19 6.19 -4.77
CA GLU A 64 8.65 5.93 -4.85
C GLU A 64 9.49 7.05 -4.22
N GLU A 65 9.31 8.30 -4.67
CA GLU A 65 10.07 9.45 -4.15
C GLU A 65 9.95 9.65 -2.63
N LYS A 66 8.76 9.42 -2.07
CA LYS A 66 8.53 9.55 -0.62
C LYS A 66 9.16 8.40 0.14
N VAL A 67 9.08 7.18 -0.40
CA VAL A 67 9.71 6.00 0.19
C VAL A 67 11.23 6.18 0.23
N ASP A 68 11.82 6.66 -0.86
CA ASP A 68 13.26 6.91 -0.94
C ASP A 68 13.72 8.02 0.00
N PHE A 69 12.96 9.11 0.08
CA PHE A 69 13.20 10.16 1.06
C PHE A 69 13.24 9.62 2.49
N TRP A 70 12.20 8.87 2.91
CA TRP A 70 12.14 8.35 4.28
C TRP A 70 13.18 7.27 4.54
N ARG A 71 13.50 6.42 3.55
CA ARG A 71 14.58 5.43 3.64
C ARG A 71 15.91 6.12 3.96
N LYS A 72 16.23 7.20 3.26
CA LYS A 72 17.42 8.02 3.51
C LYS A 72 17.41 8.62 4.92
N VAL A 73 16.36 9.35 5.27
CA VAL A 73 16.24 10.02 6.58
C VAL A 73 16.37 9.04 7.75
N MET A 74 15.75 7.87 7.66
CA MET A 74 15.79 6.86 8.72
C MET A 74 17.17 6.19 8.84
N SER A 75 17.88 6.02 7.72
CA SER A 75 19.24 5.47 7.72
C SER A 75 20.25 6.43 8.37
N GLU A 76 20.13 7.73 8.10
CA GLU A 76 20.99 8.77 8.68
C GLU A 76 20.78 8.88 10.20
N LYS A 77 19.52 8.87 10.67
CA LYS A 77 19.21 8.87 12.11
C LYS A 77 19.79 7.66 12.84
N THR A 78 19.67 6.48 12.23
CA THR A 78 20.20 5.23 12.79
C THR A 78 21.73 5.25 12.86
N ASN A 79 22.39 5.81 11.86
CA ASN A 79 23.85 5.92 11.82
C ASN A 79 24.38 6.97 12.80
N ASN A 80 23.75 8.14 12.90
CA ASN A 80 24.15 9.17 13.87
C ASN A 80 24.00 8.68 15.31
N GLY A 81 22.90 8.00 15.64
CA GLY A 81 22.72 7.40 16.97
C GLY A 81 23.79 6.36 17.30
N ARG A 82 24.25 5.55 16.31
CA ARG A 82 25.36 4.60 16.51
C ARG A 82 26.71 5.30 16.70
N VAL A 83 26.93 6.45 16.05
CA VAL A 83 28.17 7.23 16.19
C VAL A 83 28.21 7.92 17.56
N GLU A 84 27.11 8.51 18.01
CA GLU A 84 27.00 9.14 19.33
C GLU A 84 27.18 8.12 20.47
N ASN A 85 26.52 6.96 20.40
CA ASN A 85 26.70 5.89 21.39
C ASN A 85 28.14 5.35 21.45
N LYS A 86 28.85 5.30 20.32
CA LYS A 86 30.27 4.92 20.29
C LYS A 86 31.16 5.98 20.92
N LYS A 87 30.84 7.27 20.72
CA LYS A 87 31.61 8.40 21.24
C LYS A 87 31.50 8.51 22.76
N VAL A 88 30.29 8.37 23.30
CA VAL A 88 30.03 8.35 24.75
C VAL A 88 30.74 7.18 25.44
N ASN A 89 30.74 5.99 24.83
CA ASN A 89 31.42 4.82 25.40
C ASN A 89 32.95 4.85 25.27
N SER A 90 33.53 5.78 24.51
CA SER A 90 34.99 5.96 24.39
C SER A 90 35.54 7.10 25.27
N GLU A 91 34.66 7.92 25.83
CA GLU A 91 35.01 9.05 26.72
C GLU A 91 34.82 8.69 28.22
N LEU A 92 34.38 7.45 28.52
CA LEU A 92 34.38 6.78 29.82
C LEU A 92 35.55 5.79 29.91
#